data_AF-A0A960AXG4-F1
#
_entry.id   AF-A0A960AXG4-F1
#
_cell.length_a   1.000
_cell.length_b   1.000
_cell.length_c   1.000
_cell.angle_alpha   90.00
_cell.angle_beta   90.00
_cell.angle_gamma   90.00
#
_symmetry.space_group_name_H-M   'P 1'
#
loop_
_entity.id
_entity.type
_entity.pdbx_description
1 polymer ?
#
loop_
_entity_poly.entity_id
_entity_poly.type
_entity_poly.pdbx_seq_one_letter_code
_entity_poly.pdbx_strand_id
1 'polypeptide(L)'
;LLVDRAQLLTLTAPEMTVLVGGLRVLGANAGAGPIADLGVFTKRPGTLSNDFFVNLLDMDTQWDKSQICEFFYEGRDRESNQLKWTASSVDLVFGSNSQLRAISEVYAADGAEEKFVHDFVAAWTKVMKLDRFDLHP
;
A
#
# COMPACT_ATOMS: atom_id res chain seq x y z
N LEU A 1 7.12 -5.58 -12.59
CA LEU A 1 7.78 -4.29 -12.24
C LEU A 1 7.86 -4.05 -10.73
N LEU A 2 6.77 -4.17 -9.95
CA LEU A 2 6.85 -3.96 -8.48
C LEU A 2 7.82 -4.94 -7.78
N VAL A 3 7.57 -6.24 -7.92
CA VAL A 3 8.35 -7.30 -7.25
C VAL A 3 9.82 -7.26 -7.65
N ASP A 4 10.09 -6.97 -8.92
CA ASP A 4 11.43 -6.81 -9.47
C ASP A 4 12.19 -5.65 -8.78
N ARG A 5 11.55 -4.48 -8.62
CA ARG A 5 12.14 -3.36 -7.87
C ARG A 5 12.37 -3.69 -6.40
N ALA A 6 11.44 -4.42 -5.77
CA ALA A 6 11.61 -4.85 -4.38
C ALA A 6 12.82 -5.79 -4.23
N GLN A 7 13.04 -6.68 -5.20
CA GLN A 7 14.19 -7.58 -5.22
C GLN A 7 15.52 -6.82 -5.36
N LEU A 8 15.58 -5.79 -6.20
CA LEU A 8 16.76 -4.93 -6.32
C LEU A 8 17.07 -4.15 -5.03
N LEU A 9 16.05 -3.84 -4.23
CA LEU A 9 16.20 -3.22 -2.91
C LEU A 9 16.41 -4.24 -1.78
N THR A 10 16.61 -5.53 -2.10
CA THR A 10 16.81 -6.63 -1.14
C THR A 10 15.65 -6.78 -0.14
N LEU A 11 14.45 -6.39 -0.54
CA LEU A 11 13.26 -6.43 0.31
C LEU A 11 12.61 -7.81 0.28
N THR A 12 12.17 -8.25 1.45
CA THR A 12 11.26 -9.39 1.60
C THR A 12 9.82 -8.98 1.27
N ALA A 13 8.93 -9.96 1.06
CA ALA A 13 7.52 -9.68 0.81
C ALA A 13 6.84 -8.86 1.95
N PRO A 14 7.07 -9.16 3.25
CA PRO A 14 6.54 -8.31 4.33
C PRO A 14 7.08 -6.88 4.32
N GLU A 15 8.40 -6.69 4.10
CA GLU A 15 9.01 -5.35 4.05
C GLU A 15 8.47 -4.52 2.87
N MET A 16 8.35 -5.14 1.69
CA MET A 16 7.72 -4.50 0.53
C MET A 16 6.27 -4.09 0.85
N THR A 17 5.52 -4.97 1.52
CA THR A 17 4.10 -4.74 1.84
C THR A 17 3.93 -3.53 2.76
N VAL A 18 4.68 -3.46 3.86
CA VAL A 18 4.59 -2.31 4.78
C VAL A 18 5.04 -1.02 4.11
N LEU A 19 6.12 -1.06 3.31
CA LEU A 19 6.60 0.12 2.60
C LEU A 19 5.56 0.67 1.64
N VAL A 20 4.90 -0.18 0.84
CA VAL A 20 3.85 0.29 -0.08
C VAL A 20 2.68 0.88 0.71
N GLY A 21 2.17 0.16 1.72
CA GLY A 21 1.03 0.65 2.52
C GLY A 21 1.33 1.99 3.21
N GLY A 22 2.50 2.13 3.81
CA GLY A 22 2.93 3.36 4.48
C GLY A 22 3.16 4.53 3.51
N LEU A 23 3.81 4.29 2.37
CA LEU A 23 4.04 5.34 1.38
C LEU A 23 2.73 5.87 0.77
N ARG A 24 1.71 5.01 0.63
CA ARG A 24 0.38 5.43 0.18
C ARG A 24 -0.30 6.38 1.16
N VAL A 25 -0.37 6.02 2.45
CA VAL A 25 -1.02 6.89 3.44
C VAL A 25 -0.23 8.17 3.71
N LEU A 26 1.08 8.16 3.48
CA LEU A 26 1.93 9.36 3.54
C LEU A 26 1.82 10.25 2.29
N GLY A 27 1.10 9.81 1.25
CA GLY A 27 0.92 10.59 0.02
C GLY A 27 2.18 10.70 -0.84
N ALA A 28 3.08 9.71 -0.78
CA ALA A 28 4.35 9.71 -1.53
C ALA A 28 4.19 9.30 -3.01
N ASN A 29 3.02 9.53 -3.60
CA ASN A 29 2.74 9.20 -4.98
C ASN A 29 3.37 10.22 -5.93
N ALA A 30 3.85 9.74 -7.08
CA ALA A 30 4.34 10.60 -8.14
C ALA A 30 3.20 11.07 -9.04
N GLY A 31 3.33 12.28 -9.60
CA GLY A 31 2.36 12.87 -10.52
C GLY A 31 1.47 13.93 -9.86
N ALA A 32 0.43 14.35 -10.58
CA ALA A 32 -0.50 15.38 -10.14
C ALA A 32 -1.94 14.99 -10.50
N GLY A 33 -2.91 15.65 -9.86
CA GLY A 33 -4.33 15.38 -10.07
C GLY A 33 -4.72 13.96 -9.62
N PRO A 34 -5.67 13.30 -10.32
CA PRO A 34 -6.22 11.99 -9.89
C PRO A 34 -5.19 10.86 -9.73
N ILE A 35 -4.00 11.01 -10.34
CA ILE A 35 -2.91 10.05 -10.24
C ILE A 35 -2.26 10.09 -8.85
N ALA A 36 -2.24 11.26 -8.22
CA ALA A 36 -1.67 11.45 -6.88
C ALA A 36 -2.49 10.71 -5.81
N ASP A 37 -3.78 10.47 -6.05
CA ASP A 37 -4.70 9.85 -5.10
C ASP A 37 -4.78 8.32 -5.20
N LEU A 38 -4.13 7.71 -6.22
CA LEU A 38 -4.19 6.26 -6.43
C LEU A 38 -3.63 5.49 -5.24
N GLY A 39 -4.45 4.60 -4.66
CA GLY A 39 -4.05 3.78 -3.54
C GLY A 39 -4.00 4.51 -2.20
N VAL A 40 -4.35 5.81 -2.13
CA VAL A 40 -4.36 6.59 -0.88
C VAL A 40 -5.64 6.28 -0.11
N PHE A 41 -5.74 5.07 0.44
CA PHE A 41 -6.93 4.62 1.16
C PHE A 41 -6.91 5.10 2.61
N THR A 42 -6.96 6.41 2.79
CA THR A 42 -7.07 7.04 4.11
C THR A 42 -7.78 8.39 3.98
N LYS A 43 -8.41 8.82 5.07
CA LYS A 43 -8.97 10.16 5.22
C LYS A 43 -7.99 11.13 5.91
N ARG A 44 -6.80 10.66 6.29
CA ARG A 44 -5.76 11.42 6.99
C ARG A 44 -4.41 11.35 6.26
N PRO A 45 -4.30 11.80 4.99
CA PRO A 45 -3.03 11.78 4.28
C PRO A 45 -1.90 12.46 5.07
N GLY A 46 -0.70 11.88 5.05
CA GLY A 46 0.45 12.35 5.81
C GLY A 46 0.56 11.78 7.22
N THR A 47 -0.44 11.02 7.69
CA THR A 47 -0.38 10.28 8.95
C THR A 47 -0.03 8.82 8.68
N LEU A 48 1.09 8.35 9.25
CA LEU A 48 1.47 6.95 9.15
C LEU A 48 0.53 6.09 9.99
N SER A 49 -0.32 5.32 9.31
CA SER A 49 -1.33 4.41 9.89
C SER A 49 -1.53 3.19 9.00
N ASN A 50 -2.15 2.13 9.51
CA ASN A 50 -2.45 0.93 8.73
C ASN A 50 -3.74 1.05 7.88
N ASP A 51 -4.28 2.26 7.71
CA ASP A 51 -5.51 2.57 6.96
C ASP A 51 -5.53 1.94 5.55
N PHE A 52 -4.36 1.88 4.88
CA PHE A 52 -4.24 1.24 3.56
C PHE A 52 -4.77 -0.21 3.58
N PHE A 53 -4.35 -1.02 4.55
CA PHE A 53 -4.71 -2.44 4.59
C PHE A 53 -6.16 -2.63 5.06
N VAL A 54 -6.59 -1.85 6.04
CA VAL A 54 -7.96 -1.87 6.56
C VAL A 54 -8.96 -1.58 5.43
N ASN A 55 -8.74 -0.51 4.67
CA ASN A 55 -9.65 -0.11 3.60
C ASN A 55 -9.52 -0.96 2.32
N LEU A 56 -8.34 -1.55 2.07
CA LEU A 56 -8.15 -2.48 0.94
C LEU A 56 -8.92 -3.78 1.14
N LEU A 57 -8.94 -4.29 2.38
CA LEU A 57 -9.54 -5.58 2.73
C LEU A 57 -11.00 -5.46 3.19
N ASP A 58 -11.51 -4.24 3.31
CA ASP A 58 -12.92 -3.93 3.54
C ASP A 58 -13.80 -4.51 2.42
N MET A 59 -14.65 -5.48 2.78
CA MET A 59 -15.55 -6.17 1.85
C MET A 59 -16.74 -5.32 1.41
N ASP A 60 -17.00 -4.19 2.09
CA ASP A 60 -18.01 -3.21 1.67
C ASP A 60 -17.54 -2.39 0.47
N THR A 61 -16.26 -2.48 0.10
CA THR A 61 -15.71 -1.88 -1.11
C THR A 61 -15.64 -2.92 -2.23
N GLN A 62 -16.36 -2.68 -3.32
CA GLN A 62 -16.25 -3.43 -4.58
C GLN A 62 -15.28 -2.72 -5.52
N TRP A 63 -14.40 -3.49 -6.18
CA TRP A 63 -13.41 -2.97 -7.11
C TRP A 63 -13.76 -3.35 -8.56
N ASP A 64 -13.86 -2.34 -9.42
CA ASP A 64 -14.08 -2.50 -10.85
C ASP A 64 -13.05 -1.68 -11.65
N LYS A 65 -12.80 -2.07 -12.91
CA LYS A 65 -11.94 -1.28 -13.80
C LYS A 65 -12.58 0.09 -14.05
N SER A 66 -11.78 1.15 -13.98
CA SER A 66 -12.25 2.50 -14.29
C SER A 66 -12.57 2.61 -15.79
N GLN A 67 -13.62 3.38 -16.11
CA GLN A 67 -13.95 3.73 -17.50
C GLN A 67 -13.00 4.78 -18.08
N ILE A 68 -12.26 5.50 -17.23
CA ILE A 68 -11.41 6.63 -17.63
C ILE A 68 -10.03 6.14 -18.09
N CYS A 69 -9.47 5.13 -17.42
CA CYS A 69 -8.14 4.59 -17.72
C CYS A 69 -8.08 3.09 -17.45
N GLU A 70 -7.58 2.32 -18.41
CA GLU A 70 -7.48 0.85 -18.33
C GLU A 70 -6.64 0.36 -17.15
N PHE A 71 -5.69 1.18 -16.69
CA PHE A 71 -4.78 0.83 -15.59
C PHE A 71 -5.32 1.22 -14.21
N PHE A 72 -6.46 1.90 -14.15
CA PHE A 72 -7.08 2.36 -12.91
C PHE A 72 -8.29 1.52 -12.56
N TYR A 73 -8.56 1.47 -11.26
CA TYR A 73 -9.67 0.78 -10.65
C TYR A 73 -10.41 1.74 -9.76
N GLU A 74 -11.72 1.59 -9.70
CA GLU A 74 -12.63 2.33 -8.84
C GLU A 74 -13.13 1.40 -7.74
N GLY A 75 -12.86 1.78 -6.49
CA GLY A 75 -13.42 1.16 -5.30
C GLY A 75 -14.72 1.87 -4.95
N ARG A 76 -15.84 1.18 -5.09
CA ARG A 76 -17.18 1.72 -4.81
C ARG A 76 -17.80 1.01 -3.61
N ASP A 77 -18.54 1.78 -2.83
CA ASP A 77 -19.38 1.23 -1.78
C ASP A 77 -20.40 0.24 -2.36
N ARG A 78 -20.49 -0.97 -1.82
CA ARG A 78 -21.31 -2.04 -2.39
C ARG A 78 -22.81 -1.75 -2.30
N GLU A 79 -23.25 -1.02 -1.28
CA GLU A 79 -24.68 -0.72 -1.08
C GLU A 79 -25.11 0.52 -1.87
N SER A 80 -24.36 1.61 -1.76
CA SER A 80 -24.72 2.91 -2.35
C SER A 80 -24.14 3.16 -3.74
N ASN A 81 -23.19 2.33 -4.18
CA ASN A 81 -22.42 2.49 -5.42
C ASN A 81 -21.61 3.80 -5.50
N GLN A 82 -21.42 4.49 -4.36
CA GLN A 82 -20.63 5.72 -4.29
C GLN A 82 -19.14 5.41 -4.42
N LEU A 83 -18.41 6.25 -5.18
CA LEU A 83 -16.97 6.14 -5.31
C LEU A 83 -16.30 6.42 -3.96
N LYS A 84 -15.61 5.42 -3.39
CA LYS A 84 -14.82 5.54 -2.16
C LYS A 84 -13.36 5.82 -2.49
N TRP A 85 -12.77 5.03 -3.41
CA TRP A 85 -11.34 5.01 -3.65
C TRP A 85 -11.00 4.84 -5.13
N THR A 86 -9.79 5.23 -5.51
CA THR A 86 -9.18 4.88 -6.80
C THR A 86 -7.85 4.16 -6.57
N ALA A 87 -7.52 3.23 -7.45
CA ALA A 87 -6.35 2.38 -7.28
C ALA A 87 -5.73 1.98 -8.61
N SER A 88 -4.50 1.50 -8.55
CA SER A 88 -3.82 0.81 -9.64
C SER A 88 -3.68 -0.68 -9.33
N SER A 89 -3.20 -1.46 -10.29
CA SER A 89 -2.89 -2.88 -10.08
C SER A 89 -1.80 -3.10 -9.02
N VAL A 90 -0.92 -2.12 -8.79
CA VAL A 90 0.11 -2.18 -7.74
C VAL A 90 -0.53 -2.19 -6.35
N ASP A 91 -1.68 -1.55 -6.18
CA ASP A 91 -2.36 -1.46 -4.90
C ASP A 91 -3.22 -2.71 -4.67
N LEU A 92 -3.99 -3.13 -5.68
CA LEU A 92 -4.91 -4.26 -5.58
C LEU A 92 -4.22 -5.63 -5.57
N VAL A 93 -2.94 -5.73 -5.95
CA VAL A 93 -2.19 -7.00 -5.84
C VAL A 93 -2.10 -7.49 -4.39
N PHE A 94 -2.09 -6.57 -3.42
CA PHE A 94 -2.04 -6.86 -1.99
C PHE A 94 -3.35 -7.43 -1.44
N GLY A 95 -4.45 -7.34 -2.19
CA GLY A 95 -5.75 -7.94 -1.86
C GLY A 95 -6.10 -9.18 -2.71
N SER A 96 -5.37 -9.43 -3.81
CA SER A 96 -5.68 -10.47 -4.79
C SER A 96 -4.68 -11.62 -4.85
N ASN A 97 -3.38 -11.38 -4.62
CA ASN A 97 -2.40 -12.47 -4.49
C ASN A 97 -2.53 -13.10 -3.10
N SER A 98 -2.71 -14.41 -3.00
CA SER A 98 -2.98 -15.10 -1.72
C SER A 98 -1.89 -14.89 -0.66
N GLN A 99 -0.61 -14.87 -1.05
CA GLN A 99 0.50 -14.68 -0.11
C GLN A 99 0.58 -13.23 0.37
N LEU A 100 0.46 -12.26 -0.54
CA LEU A 100 0.45 -10.85 -0.17
C LEU A 100 -0.79 -10.49 0.64
N ARG A 101 -1.94 -11.08 0.31
CA ARG A 101 -3.19 -10.91 1.07
C ARG A 101 -3.02 -11.40 2.50
N ALA A 102 -2.42 -12.57 2.71
CA ALA A 102 -2.17 -13.08 4.06
C ALA A 102 -1.29 -12.11 4.89
N ILE A 103 -0.32 -11.44 4.25
CA ILE A 103 0.50 -10.41 4.92
C ILE A 103 -0.33 -9.15 5.20
N SER A 104 -1.13 -8.70 4.23
CA SER A 104 -2.04 -7.55 4.39
C SER A 104 -3.03 -7.76 5.54
N GLU A 105 -3.57 -8.97 5.70
CA GLU A 105 -4.50 -9.33 6.78
C GLU A 105 -3.86 -9.19 8.16
N VAL A 106 -2.55 -9.49 8.29
CA VAL A 106 -1.81 -9.25 9.56
C VAL A 106 -1.78 -7.77 9.90
N TYR A 107 -1.55 -6.89 8.93
CA TYR A 107 -1.47 -5.44 9.18
C TYR A 107 -2.83 -4.75 9.22
N ALA A 108 -3.88 -5.36 8.68
CA ALA A 108 -5.26 -4.88 8.81
C ALA A 108 -5.93 -5.30 10.13
N ALA A 109 -5.36 -6.26 10.86
CA ALA A 109 -5.94 -6.75 12.09
C ALA A 109 -6.00 -5.67 13.18
N ASP A 110 -7.02 -5.78 14.05
CA ASP A 110 -7.14 -4.91 15.22
C ASP A 110 -5.90 -5.00 16.11
N GLY A 111 -5.35 -3.84 16.49
CA GLY A 111 -4.12 -3.75 17.29
C GLY A 111 -2.82 -3.90 16.50
N ALA A 112 -2.86 -4.07 15.17
CA ALA A 112 -1.66 -4.19 14.35
C ALA A 112 -1.00 -2.85 13.98
N GLU A 113 -1.62 -1.70 14.29
CA GLU A 113 -1.12 -0.36 13.91
C GLU A 113 0.29 -0.08 14.44
N GLU A 114 0.56 -0.37 15.72
CA GLU A 114 1.89 -0.18 16.31
C GLU A 114 2.94 -1.06 15.62
N LYS A 115 2.61 -2.35 15.40
CA LYS A 115 3.47 -3.27 14.67
C LYS A 115 3.76 -2.76 13.25
N PHE A 116 2.72 -2.31 12.54
CA PHE A 116 2.85 -1.76 11.20
C PHE A 116 3.81 -0.55 11.18
N VAL A 117 3.67 0.38 12.12
CA VAL A 117 4.55 1.56 12.21
C VAL A 117 6.00 1.13 12.43
N HIS A 118 6.25 0.22 13.37
CA HIS A 118 7.60 -0.28 13.63
C HIS A 118 8.22 -0.99 12.42
N ASP A 119 7.47 -1.88 11.77
CA ASP A 119 7.94 -2.63 10.61
C ASP A 119 8.17 -1.70 9.41
N PHE A 120 7.31 -0.69 9.22
CA PHE A 120 7.51 0.35 8.21
C PHE A 120 8.81 1.12 8.44
N VAL A 121 9.04 1.60 9.67
CA VAL A 121 10.26 2.35 10.02
C VAL A 121 11.51 1.50 9.86
N ALA A 122 11.45 0.22 10.25
CA ALA A 122 12.56 -0.72 10.07
C ALA A 122 12.88 -0.92 8.58
N ALA A 123 11.87 -1.18 7.74
CA ALA A 123 12.04 -1.34 6.31
C ALA A 123 12.54 -0.06 5.63
N TRP A 124 12.01 1.11 6.02
CA TRP A 124 12.48 2.41 5.53
C TRP A 124 13.96 2.63 5.87
N THR A 125 14.33 2.40 7.13
CA THR A 125 15.71 2.54 7.62
C THR A 125 16.66 1.60 6.89
N LYS A 126 16.23 0.37 6.60
CA LYS A 126 17.00 -0.59 5.79
C LYS A 126 17.28 -0.01 4.41
N VAL A 127 16.26 0.48 3.69
CA VAL A 127 16.42 1.05 2.35
C VAL A 127 17.37 2.25 2.36
N MET A 128 17.26 3.13 3.36
CA MET A 128 18.13 4.31 3.51
C MET A 128 19.59 3.98 3.83
N LYS A 129 19.92 2.71 4.12
CA LYS A 129 21.28 2.26 4.46
C LYS A 129 21.88 1.28 3.44
N LEU A 130 21.19 0.98 2.34
CA LEU A 130 21.64 -0.03 1.36
C LEU A 130 23.00 0.28 0.72
N ASP A 131 23.40 1.56 0.66
CA ASP A 131 24.67 2.01 0.10
C ASP A 131 25.74 2.36 1.16
N ARG A 132 25.43 2.17 2.45
CA ARG A 132 26.32 2.49 3.58
C ARG A 132 27.35 1.40 3.85
N PHE A 133 28.10 1.04 2.81
CA PHE A 133 29.20 0.08 2.87
C PHE A 133 30.34 0.51 3.82
N ASP A 134 30.40 1.80 4.17
CA ASP A 134 31.33 2.36 5.15
C ASP A 134 31.05 1.93 6.59
N LEU A 135 29.82 1.50 6.91
CA LEU A 135 29.43 1.08 8.26
C LEU A 135 29.59 -0.43 8.53
N HIS A 136 29.80 -1.22 7.48
CA HIS A 136 29.90 -2.68 7.54
C HIS A 136 31.06 -3.18 6.65
N PRO A 137 32.31 -3.21 7.17
CA PRO A 137 33.49 -3.70 6.44
C PRO A 137 33.51 -5.22 6.29
#